data_AF-A0AAD1ZXP7-F1
#
_entry.id   AF-A0AAD1ZXP7-F1
#
_cell.length_a   1.000
_cell.length_b   1.000
_cell.length_c   1.000
_cell.angle_alpha   90.00
_cell.angle_beta   90.00
_cell.angle_gamma   90.00
#
_symmetry.space_group_name_H-M   'P 1'
#
loop_
_entity.id
_entity.type
_entity.pdbx_description
1 polymer ?
#
loop_
_entity_poly.entity_id
_entity_poly.type
_entity_poly.pdbx_seq_one_letter_code
_entity_poly.pdbx_strand_id
1 'polypeptide(L)'
;MSVIDILTRVDAIYKKYEKYDIEKQKDSNIVGDDAFARLYTAVEFDIEAALQKAETASQEKSRASAMAINVEIRRTKARLLDEVPKLQRLAVKKLKSFSARLESEKVMWWST
;
A
#
# COMPACT_ATOMS: atom_id res chain seq x y z
N MET A 1 -7.82 -3.21 -45.73
CA MET A 1 -7.18 -2.51 -44.58
C MET A 1 -5.90 -1.88 -45.09
N SER A 2 -5.83 -0.56 -45.08
CA SER A 2 -4.63 0.22 -45.41
C SER A 2 -3.69 0.28 -44.20
N VAL A 3 -2.40 0.51 -44.45
CA VAL A 3 -1.40 0.75 -43.38
C VAL A 3 -1.81 1.92 -42.49
N ILE A 4 -2.46 2.94 -43.05
CA ILE A 4 -3.04 4.07 -42.31
C ILE A 4 -4.12 3.60 -41.32
N ASP A 5 -4.98 2.65 -41.72
CA ASP A 5 -6.05 2.13 -40.86
C ASP A 5 -5.47 1.33 -39.68
N ILE A 6 -4.35 0.63 -39.91
CA ILE A 6 -3.66 -0.13 -38.87
C ILE A 6 -3.03 0.83 -37.86
N LEU A 7 -2.30 1.85 -38.33
CA LEU A 7 -1.64 2.83 -37.46
C LEU A 7 -2.63 3.60 -36.59
N THR A 8 -3.74 4.05 -37.16
CA THR A 8 -4.79 4.77 -36.41
C THR A 8 -5.49 3.87 -35.38
N ARG A 9 -5.73 2.59 -35.69
CA ARG A 9 -6.28 1.63 -34.71
C ARG A 9 -5.28 1.30 -33.60
N VAL A 10 -4.00 1.15 -33.93
CA VAL A 10 -2.95 0.91 -32.93
C VAL A 10 -2.81 2.11 -32.00
N ASP A 11 -2.83 3.35 -32.51
CA ASP A 11 -2.78 4.57 -31.70
C ASP A 11 -4.02 4.69 -30.78
N ALA A 12 -5.20 4.38 -31.30
CA ALA A 12 -6.43 4.36 -30.49
C ALA A 12 -6.38 3.30 -29.38
N ILE A 13 -5.82 2.11 -29.65
CA ILE A 13 -5.61 1.07 -28.65
C ILE A 13 -4.58 1.53 -27.62
N TYR A 14 -3.44 2.08 -28.06
CA TYR A 14 -2.38 2.57 -27.18
C TYR A 14 -2.92 3.59 -26.16
N LYS A 15 -3.64 4.62 -26.63
CA LYS A 15 -4.28 5.63 -25.77
C LYS A 15 -5.33 5.04 -24.83
N LYS A 16 -6.06 4.01 -25.26
CA LYS A 16 -7.09 3.34 -24.45
C LYS A 16 -6.49 2.58 -23.26
N TYR A 17 -5.30 2.02 -23.43
CA TYR A 17 -4.60 1.26 -22.39
C TYR A 17 -3.57 2.07 -21.60
N GLU A 18 -3.26 3.30 -22.03
CA GLU A 18 -2.38 4.24 -21.33
C GLU A 18 -2.76 4.43 -19.85
N LYS A 19 -4.05 4.39 -19.53
CA LYS A 19 -4.55 4.46 -18.15
C LYS A 19 -4.13 3.28 -17.26
N TYR A 20 -3.65 2.17 -17.81
CA TYR A 20 -3.17 1.01 -17.04
C TYR A 20 -1.64 1.02 -16.88
N ASP A 21 -0.95 2.03 -17.40
CA ASP A 21 0.49 2.17 -17.21
C ASP A 21 0.81 2.50 -15.76
N ILE A 22 1.33 1.48 -15.04
CA ILE A 22 1.63 1.53 -13.62
C ILE A 22 2.73 2.56 -13.33
N GLU A 23 3.69 2.73 -14.24
CA GLU A 23 4.79 3.70 -14.07
C GLU A 23 4.26 5.13 -14.17
N LYS A 24 3.32 5.40 -15.10
CA LYS A 24 2.68 6.71 -15.24
C LYS A 24 1.69 7.03 -14.10
N GLN A 25 1.08 6.00 -13.50
CA GLN A 25 0.21 6.14 -12.34
C GLN A 25 0.95 6.38 -11.02
N LYS A 26 2.20 5.90 -10.87
CA LYS A 26 3.00 6.16 -9.66
C LYS A 26 3.19 7.66 -9.43
N ASP A 27 3.46 8.42 -10.49
CA ASP A 27 3.62 9.88 -10.41
C ASP A 27 2.29 10.60 -10.13
N SER A 28 1.19 10.06 -10.65
CA SER A 28 -0.15 10.65 -10.53
C SER A 28 -0.82 10.36 -9.17
N ASN A 29 -0.52 9.21 -8.54
CA ASN A 29 -1.06 8.81 -7.24
C ASN A 29 -0.36 9.47 -6.05
N ILE A 30 0.70 10.26 -6.26
CA ILE A 30 1.34 11.08 -5.22
C ILE A 30 0.40 12.22 -4.76
N VAL A 31 -0.60 12.61 -5.56
CA VAL A 31 -1.44 13.80 -5.31
C VAL A 31 -2.72 13.50 -4.48
N GLY A 32 -2.96 12.25 -4.08
CA GLY A 32 -4.15 11.87 -3.30
C GLY A 32 -3.83 10.94 -2.15
N ASP A 33 -3.34 11.51 -1.04
CA ASP A 33 -3.14 10.93 0.30
C ASP A 33 -3.66 9.49 0.49
N ASP A 34 -2.84 8.48 0.12
CA ASP A 34 -3.20 7.09 0.36
C ASP A 34 -3.04 6.76 1.85
N ALA A 35 -4.13 6.95 2.60
CA ALA A 35 -4.19 6.66 4.02
C ALA A 35 -3.80 5.21 4.36
N PHE A 36 -4.00 4.25 3.44
CA PHE A 36 -3.52 2.89 3.63
C PHE A 36 -2.00 2.83 3.53
N ALA A 37 -1.41 3.37 2.46
CA ALA A 37 0.03 3.36 2.25
C ALA A 37 0.76 4.07 3.39
N ARG A 38 0.25 5.21 3.88
CA ARG A 38 0.84 5.94 5.01
C ARG A 38 0.83 5.16 6.31
N LEU A 39 -0.29 4.51 6.63
CA LEU A 39 -0.36 3.69 7.84
C LEU A 39 0.45 2.41 7.70
N TYR A 40 0.52 1.85 6.49
CA TYR A 40 1.35 0.69 6.19
C TYR A 40 2.83 1.00 6.43
N THR A 41 3.35 2.09 5.86
CA THR A 41 4.76 2.48 6.06
C THR A 41 5.08 2.82 7.51
N ALA A 42 4.17 3.47 8.23
CA ALA A 42 4.34 3.74 9.66
C ALA A 42 4.40 2.45 10.48
N VAL A 43 3.50 1.49 10.21
CA VAL A 43 3.49 0.19 10.88
C VAL A 43 4.75 -0.62 10.57
N GLU A 44 5.21 -0.64 9.31
CA GLU A 44 6.47 -1.29 8.93
C GLU A 44 7.66 -0.70 9.69
N PHE A 45 7.76 0.63 9.73
CA PHE A 45 8.81 1.33 10.45
C PHE A 45 8.80 1.00 11.95
N ASP A 46 7.64 1.02 12.60
CA ASP A 46 7.51 0.69 14.02
C ASP A 46 7.87 -0.77 14.32
N ILE A 47 7.56 -1.71 13.41
CA ILE A 47 7.96 -3.12 13.51
C ILE A 47 9.48 -3.24 13.40
N GLU A 48 10.09 -2.62 12.39
CA GLU A 48 11.54 -2.69 12.17
C GLU A 48 12.30 -2.08 13.36
N ALA A 49 11.86 -0.91 13.85
CA ALA A 49 12.43 -0.27 15.04
C ALA A 49 12.27 -1.15 16.30
N ALA A 50 11.14 -1.83 16.46
CA ALA A 50 10.93 -2.75 17.57
C ALA A 50 11.83 -3.99 17.49
N LEU A 51 12.07 -4.52 16.28
CA LEU A 51 12.99 -5.64 16.06
C LEU A 51 14.44 -5.25 16.36
N GLN A 52 14.89 -4.09 15.89
CA GLN A 52 16.22 -3.56 16.22
C GLN A 52 16.39 -3.38 17.73
N LYS A 53 15.39 -2.84 18.43
CA LYS A 53 15.41 -2.73 19.90
C LYS A 53 15.41 -4.09 20.60
N ALA A 54 14.73 -5.09 20.06
CA ALA A 54 14.74 -6.44 20.62
C ALA A 54 16.13 -7.07 20.49
N GLU A 55 16.80 -6.86 19.36
CA GLU A 55 18.18 -7.30 19.16
C GLU A 55 19.15 -6.61 20.14
N THR A 56 19.05 -5.28 20.31
CA THR A 56 19.90 -4.58 21.29
C THR A 56 19.63 -5.04 22.72
N ALA A 57 18.37 -5.25 23.11
CA ALA A 57 18.01 -5.77 24.43
C ALA A 57 18.59 -7.18 24.68
N SER A 58 18.73 -8.01 23.64
CA SER A 58 19.31 -9.36 23.75
C SER A 58 20.83 -9.35 23.97
N GLN A 59 21.52 -8.33 23.46
CA GLN A 59 22.98 -8.18 23.55
C GLN A 59 23.40 -7.36 24.80
N GLU A 60 22.43 -6.76 25.48
CA GLU A 60 22.65 -5.88 26.62
C GLU A 60 23.08 -6.66 27.88
N LYS A 61 24.15 -6.18 28.53
CA LYS A 61 24.73 -6.84 29.72
C LYS A 61 24.04 -6.40 31.02
N SER A 62 23.50 -5.18 31.03
CA SER A 62 22.80 -4.63 32.18
C SER A 62 21.35 -5.07 32.19
N ARG A 63 20.94 -5.83 33.21
CA ARG A 63 19.53 -6.21 33.42
C ARG A 63 18.59 -5.01 33.47
N ALA A 64 19.01 -3.91 34.10
CA ALA A 64 18.20 -2.71 34.20
C ALA A 64 18.01 -2.05 32.82
N SER A 65 19.08 -1.95 32.02
CA SER A 65 19.01 -1.42 30.64
C SER A 65 18.13 -2.29 29.75
N ALA A 66 18.36 -3.60 29.77
CA ALA A 66 17.56 -4.56 29.00
C ALA A 66 16.07 -4.51 29.39
N MET A 67 15.75 -4.33 30.68
CA MET A 67 14.37 -4.20 31.14
C MET A 67 13.73 -2.90 30.66
N ALA A 68 14.46 -1.78 30.65
CA ALA A 68 13.96 -0.52 30.12
C ALA A 68 13.62 -0.63 28.62
N ILE A 69 14.52 -1.21 27.82
CA ILE A 69 14.28 -1.45 26.39
C ILE A 69 13.08 -2.37 26.18
N ASN A 70 12.97 -3.45 26.95
CA ASN A 70 11.83 -4.37 26.87
C ASN A 70 10.48 -3.71 27.23
N VAL A 71 10.46 -2.74 28.14
CA VAL A 71 9.26 -1.94 28.42
C VAL A 71 8.87 -1.09 27.21
N GLU A 72 9.83 -0.50 26.52
CA GLU A 72 9.55 0.24 25.27
C GLU A 72 9.01 -0.68 24.17
N ILE A 73 9.60 -1.86 23.98
CA ILE A 73 9.12 -2.86 23.01
C ILE A 73 7.67 -3.24 23.32
N ARG A 74 7.31 -3.44 24.59
CA ARG A 74 5.93 -3.73 25.00
C ARG A 74 4.98 -2.57 24.68
N ARG A 75 5.41 -1.33 24.88
CA ARG A 75 4.61 -0.14 24.51
C ARG A 75 4.39 -0.05 23.01
N THR A 76 5.42 -0.27 22.20
CA THR A 76 5.31 -0.29 20.73
C THR A 76 4.41 -1.42 20.27
N LYS A 77 4.57 -2.63 20.82
CA LYS A 77 3.69 -3.77 20.54
C LYS A 77 2.22 -3.45 20.84
N ALA A 78 1.92 -2.78 21.95
CA ALA A 78 0.56 -2.39 22.29
C ALA A 78 -0.03 -1.42 21.26
N ARG A 79 0.73 -0.40 20.81
CA ARG A 79 0.28 0.51 19.74
C ARG A 79 0.02 -0.23 18.43
N LEU A 80 0.93 -1.12 18.02
CA LEU A 80 0.79 -1.91 16.81
C LEU A 80 -0.47 -2.80 16.82
N LEU A 81 -0.83 -3.36 17.99
CA LEU A 81 -2.06 -4.14 18.13
C LEU A 81 -3.34 -3.32 17.87
N ASP A 82 -3.30 -2.01 18.11
CA ASP A 82 -4.43 -1.11 17.80
C ASP A 82 -4.42 -0.61 16.34
N GLU A 83 -3.25 -0.52 15.72
CA GLU A 83 -3.06 0.00 14.36
C GLU A 83 -3.28 -1.05 13.27
N VAL A 84 -2.85 -2.30 13.50
CA VAL A 84 -3.02 -3.40 12.53
C VAL A 84 -4.50 -3.62 12.15
N PRO A 85 -5.47 -3.61 13.08
CA PRO A 85 -6.89 -3.70 12.73
C PRO A 85 -7.38 -2.51 11.89
N LYS A 86 -6.84 -1.30 12.10
CA LYS A 86 -7.18 -0.12 11.28
C LYS A 86 -6.68 -0.31 9.85
N LEU A 87 -5.45 -0.81 9.71
CA LEU A 87 -4.85 -1.13 8.43
C LEU A 87 -5.66 -2.20 7.68
N GLN A 88 -6.11 -3.25 8.37
CA GLN A 88 -6.99 -4.28 7.80
C GLN A 88 -8.31 -3.69 7.27
N ARG A 89 -8.96 -2.79 8.02
CA ARG A 89 -10.19 -2.13 7.57
C ARG A 89 -9.97 -1.30 6.31
N LEU A 90 -8.84 -0.58 6.24
CA LEU A 90 -8.47 0.21 5.07
C LEU A 90 -8.18 -0.67 3.85
N ALA A 91 -7.51 -1.81 4.03
CA ALA A 91 -7.29 -2.79 2.97
C ALA A 91 -8.62 -3.31 2.40
N VAL A 92 -9.54 -3.73 3.27
CA VAL A 92 -10.87 -4.22 2.85
C VAL A 92 -11.65 -3.12 2.13
N LYS A 93 -11.59 -1.87 2.61
CA LYS A 93 -12.24 -0.73 1.95
C LYS A 93 -11.68 -0.48 0.56
N LYS A 94 -10.35 -0.52 0.41
CA LYS A 94 -9.69 -0.38 -0.90
C LYS A 94 -10.12 -1.50 -1.85
N LEU A 95 -10.05 -2.76 -1.43
CA LEU A 95 -10.43 -3.90 -2.26
C LEU A 95 -11.88 -3.81 -2.77
N LYS A 96 -12.82 -3.45 -1.90
CA LYS A 96 -14.23 -3.24 -2.29
C LYS A 96 -14.39 -2.11 -3.31
N SER A 97 -13.65 -1.01 -3.13
CA SER A 97 -13.70 0.11 -4.08
C SER A 97 -13.13 -0.28 -5.45
N PHE A 98 -12.06 -1.09 -5.49
CA PHE A 98 -11.49 -1.60 -6.73
C PHE A 98 -12.44 -2.57 -7.43
N SER A 99 -13.05 -3.51 -6.70
CA SER A 99 -13.99 -4.47 -7.31
C SER A 99 -15.22 -3.77 -7.89
N ALA A 100 -15.78 -2.77 -7.18
CA ALA A 100 -16.92 -1.99 -7.67
C ALA A 100 -16.57 -1.18 -8.93
N ARG A 101 -15.37 -0.59 -8.97
CA ARG A 101 -14.87 0.13 -10.15
C ARG A 101 -14.71 -0.82 -11.35
N LEU A 102 -14.11 -1.99 -11.14
CA LEU A 102 -13.91 -2.98 -12.21
C LEU A 102 -15.25 -3.49 -12.76
N GLU A 103 -16.25 -3.70 -11.90
CA GLU A 103 -17.58 -4.13 -12.36
C GLU A 103 -18.29 -3.03 -13.16
N SER A 104 -18.17 -1.77 -12.73
CA SER A 104 -18.69 -0.62 -13.47
C SER A 104 -18.00 -0.46 -14.83
N GLU A 105 -16.68 -0.64 -14.89
CA GLU A 105 -15.96 -0.65 -16.16
C GLU A 105 -16.46 -1.78 -17.06
N LYS A 106 -16.55 -3.02 -16.58
CA LYS A 106 -17.10 -4.13 -17.36
C LYS A 106 -18.47 -3.79 -17.95
N VAL A 107 -19.42 -3.30 -17.15
CA VAL A 107 -20.75 -2.93 -17.67
C VAL A 107 -20.66 -1.89 -18.80
N MET A 108 -19.79 -0.88 -18.68
CA MET A 108 -19.56 0.10 -19.75
C MET A 108 -19.02 -0.54 -21.03
N TRP A 109 -18.10 -1.49 -20.93
CA TRP A 109 -17.51 -2.18 -22.07
C TRP A 109 -18.47 -3.11 -22.81
N TRP A 110 -19.46 -3.67 -22.13
CA TRP A 110 -20.47 -4.55 -22.75
C TRP A 110 -21.67 -3.76 -23.30
N SER A 111 -21.79 -2.47 -22.93
CA SER A 111 -22.84 -1.56 -23.38
C SER A 111 -22.42 -0.69 -24.58
N THR A 112 -21.18 -0.82 -25.07
CA THR A 112 -20.62 -0.08 -26.22
C THR A 112 -20.28 -1.05 -27.34
#